data_AF-A0A2E1P327-F1
#
_entry.id   AF-A0A2E1P327-F1
#
_cell.length_a   1.000
_cell.length_b   1.000
_cell.length_c   1.000
_cell.angle_alpha   90.00
_cell.angle_beta   90.00
_cell.angle_gamma   90.00
#
_symmetry.space_group_name_H-M   'P 1'
#
loop_
_entity.id
_entity.type
_entity.pdbx_description
1 polymer ?
#
loop_
_entity_poly.entity_id
_entity_poly.type
_entity_poly.pdbx_seq_one_letter_code
_entity_poly.pdbx_strand_id
1 'polypeptide(L)'
;MKKQSEELPGRLGNKDLTVNDDKRINQNLLHAMKKIGLDGVPPDPTVTYDSTSEAIQQYSDSLEPLYRGLFGDIFSALELPDGLMNETKTIKGNEGNEIKLYITKPKDTSEYIPGILHLHGGGMAIMTADDHNYIYWRPS
;
A
#
# COMPACT_ATOMS: atom_id res chain seq x y z
N MET A 1 -24.10 8.36 -38.89
CA MET A 1 -23.24 8.42 -37.69
C MET A 1 -22.49 7.11 -37.57
N LYS A 2 -21.16 7.10 -37.77
CA LYS A 2 -20.34 5.90 -37.49
C LYS A 2 -20.22 5.80 -35.97
N LYS A 3 -20.68 4.68 -35.40
CA LYS A 3 -20.39 4.31 -34.02
C LYS A 3 -18.85 4.27 -33.91
N GLN A 4 -18.25 5.09 -33.05
CA GLN A 4 -16.84 4.85 -32.68
C GLN A 4 -16.77 3.40 -32.20
N SER A 5 -15.83 2.61 -32.72
CA SER A 5 -15.52 1.33 -32.10
C SER A 5 -15.05 1.65 -30.68
N GLU A 6 -15.86 1.30 -29.68
CA GLU A 6 -15.48 1.44 -28.28
C GLU A 6 -14.37 0.41 -28.02
N GLU A 7 -13.11 0.80 -28.24
CA GLU A 7 -11.96 0.01 -27.83
C GLU A 7 -12.05 -0.18 -26.31
N LEU A 8 -12.11 -1.44 -25.86
CA LEU A 8 -12.17 -1.75 -24.44
C LEU A 8 -10.88 -1.26 -23.76
N PRO A 9 -10.96 -0.71 -22.54
CA PRO A 9 -9.80 -0.10 -21.91
C PRO A 9 -8.80 -1.17 -21.41
N GLY A 10 -7.53 -0.80 -21.38
CA GLY A 10 -6.50 -1.62 -20.75
C GLY A 10 -6.31 -2.99 -21.41
N ARG A 11 -6.06 -4.00 -20.57
CA ARG A 11 -5.88 -5.39 -21.02
C ARG A 11 -7.13 -6.07 -21.58
N LEU A 12 -8.30 -5.42 -21.48
CA LEU A 12 -9.52 -5.89 -22.14
C LEU A 12 -9.50 -5.62 -23.66
N GLY A 13 -8.93 -4.49 -24.09
CA GLY A 13 -8.78 -4.16 -25.51
C GLY A 13 -7.47 -4.67 -26.11
N ASN A 14 -6.41 -4.77 -25.29
CA ASN A 14 -5.12 -5.32 -25.71
C ASN A 14 -4.48 -6.11 -24.55
N LYS A 15 -4.51 -7.44 -24.63
CA LYS A 15 -3.96 -8.35 -23.60
C LYS A 15 -2.48 -8.10 -23.24
N ASP A 16 -1.73 -7.50 -24.16
CA ASP A 16 -0.29 -7.24 -24.02
C ASP A 16 0.00 -5.80 -23.57
N LEU A 17 -1.05 -5.00 -23.31
CA LEU A 17 -0.89 -3.63 -22.81
C LEU A 17 -0.25 -3.63 -21.41
N THR A 18 0.80 -2.84 -21.27
CA THR A 18 1.48 -2.59 -19.99
C THR A 18 1.15 -1.17 -19.50
N VAL A 19 1.48 -0.90 -18.24
CA VAL A 19 1.30 0.44 -17.67
C VAL A 19 2.16 1.51 -18.37
N ASN A 20 3.26 1.12 -19.01
CA ASN A 20 4.08 1.99 -19.85
C ASN A 20 3.34 2.57 -21.05
N ASP A 21 2.45 1.77 -21.64
CA ASP A 21 1.79 2.08 -22.91
C ASP A 21 0.32 2.53 -22.70
N ASP A 22 -0.20 2.38 -21.49
CA ASP A 22 -1.56 2.75 -21.16
C ASP A 22 -1.71 4.27 -21.01
N LYS A 23 -2.40 4.89 -21.97
CA LYS A 23 -2.62 6.36 -22.01
C LYS A 23 -3.35 6.91 -20.78
N ARG A 24 -3.96 6.06 -19.94
CA ARG A 24 -4.68 6.47 -18.74
C ARG A 24 -3.76 6.76 -17.55
N ILE A 25 -2.51 6.31 -17.56
CA ILE A 25 -1.60 6.57 -16.44
C ILE A 25 -1.21 8.06 -16.40
N ASN A 26 -1.17 8.61 -15.18
CA ASN A 26 -0.55 9.89 -14.93
C ASN A 26 0.95 9.84 -15.28
N GLN A 27 1.41 10.75 -16.13
CA GLN A 27 2.78 10.70 -16.65
C GLN A 27 3.87 10.90 -15.57
N ASN A 28 3.57 11.64 -14.49
CA ASN A 28 4.49 11.77 -13.36
C ASN A 28 4.57 10.47 -12.56
N LEU A 29 3.44 9.79 -12.38
CA LEU A 29 3.41 8.46 -11.74
C LEU A 29 4.19 7.45 -12.57
N LEU A 30 4.01 7.43 -13.89
CA LEU A 30 4.77 6.55 -14.78
C LEU A 30 6.28 6.79 -14.68
N HIS A 31 6.70 8.06 -14.65
CA HIS A 31 8.10 8.42 -14.47
C HIS A 31 8.66 7.95 -13.12
N ALA A 32 7.89 8.04 -12.05
CA ALA A 32 8.28 7.51 -10.74
C ALA A 32 8.38 5.97 -10.77
N MET A 33 7.39 5.27 -11.32
CA MET A 33 7.37 3.80 -11.43
C MET A 33 8.57 3.26 -12.22
N LYS A 34 8.97 3.94 -13.31
CA LYS A 34 10.17 3.59 -14.09
C LYS A 34 11.46 3.60 -13.28
N LYS A 35 11.60 4.55 -12.34
CA LYS A 35 12.81 4.66 -11.51
C LYS A 35 12.99 3.48 -10.56
N ILE A 36 11.88 2.84 -10.19
CA ILE A 36 11.84 1.74 -9.22
C ILE A 36 11.47 0.40 -9.87
N GLY A 37 11.39 0.34 -11.21
CA GLY A 37 11.13 -0.88 -11.96
C GLY A 37 9.72 -1.45 -11.82
N LEU A 38 8.72 -0.63 -11.51
CA LEU A 38 7.31 -1.05 -11.35
C LEU A 38 6.43 -0.77 -12.57
N ASP A 39 7.01 -0.31 -13.66
CA ASP A 39 6.32 0.06 -14.90
C ASP A 39 6.12 -1.12 -15.88
N GLY A 40 6.60 -2.31 -15.53
CA GLY A 40 6.52 -3.53 -16.34
C GLY A 40 5.38 -4.48 -15.97
N VAL A 41 5.38 -5.65 -16.61
CA VAL A 41 4.56 -6.79 -16.20
C VAL A 41 5.21 -7.40 -14.94
N PRO A 42 4.49 -7.54 -13.82
CA PRO A 42 5.05 -8.21 -12.65
C PRO A 42 5.38 -9.68 -12.97
N PRO A 43 6.44 -10.25 -12.39
CA PRO A 43 6.75 -11.66 -12.58
C PRO A 43 5.61 -12.53 -12.04
N ASP A 44 5.41 -13.69 -12.68
CA ASP A 44 4.45 -14.68 -12.19
C ASP A 44 4.90 -15.21 -10.83
N PRO A 45 3.95 -15.45 -9.90
CA PRO A 45 4.28 -16.04 -8.60
C PRO A 45 4.79 -17.48 -8.77
N THR A 46 5.65 -17.92 -7.86
CA THR A 46 6.15 -19.31 -7.84
C THR A 46 5.18 -20.29 -7.18
N VAL A 47 4.03 -19.80 -6.70
CA VAL A 47 2.97 -20.56 -6.03
C VAL A 47 1.62 -20.28 -6.66
N THR A 48 0.66 -21.18 -6.47
CA THR A 48 -0.73 -21.05 -6.94
C THR A 48 -1.71 -21.34 -5.80
N TYR A 49 -3.01 -21.22 -6.05
CA TYR A 49 -4.03 -21.57 -5.06
C TYR A 49 -4.07 -23.07 -4.72
N ASP A 50 -3.52 -23.93 -5.59
CA ASP A 50 -3.38 -25.37 -5.36
C ASP A 50 -2.10 -25.74 -4.57
N SER A 51 -1.23 -24.76 -4.28
CA SER A 51 -0.03 -24.97 -3.46
C SER A 51 -0.39 -25.19 -1.98
N THR A 52 0.53 -25.79 -1.21
CA THR A 52 0.30 -25.99 0.23
C THR A 52 0.29 -24.66 0.98
N SER A 53 -0.43 -24.61 2.11
CA SER A 53 -0.48 -23.42 2.97
C SER A 53 0.91 -22.95 3.39
N GLU A 54 1.83 -23.89 3.70
CA GLU A 54 3.21 -23.56 4.07
C GLU A 54 3.98 -22.90 2.93
N ALA A 55 3.81 -23.37 1.69
CA ALA A 55 4.46 -22.77 0.52
C ALA A 55 3.92 -21.35 0.25
N ILE A 56 2.61 -21.15 0.39
CA ILE A 56 1.98 -19.84 0.24
C ILE A 56 2.44 -18.87 1.35
N GLN A 57 2.55 -19.35 2.59
CA GLN A 57 3.06 -18.56 3.70
C GLN A 57 4.53 -18.15 3.45
N GLN A 58 5.39 -19.11 3.11
CA GLN A 58 6.80 -18.83 2.82
C GLN A 58 6.98 -17.85 1.66
N TYR A 59 6.16 -17.98 0.61
CA TYR A 59 6.14 -17.01 -0.48
C TYR A 59 5.76 -15.61 0.03
N SER A 60 4.72 -15.49 0.84
CA SER A 60 4.28 -14.20 1.41
C SER A 60 5.34 -13.59 2.35
N ASP A 61 5.94 -14.40 3.22
CA ASP A 61 7.02 -13.99 4.12
C ASP A 61 8.24 -13.47 3.34
N SER A 62 8.53 -14.06 2.18
CA SER A 62 9.62 -13.61 1.31
C SER A 62 9.34 -12.26 0.63
N LEU A 63 8.06 -11.92 0.41
CA LEU A 63 7.64 -10.68 -0.24
C LEU A 63 7.59 -9.50 0.75
N GLU A 64 7.22 -9.75 2.00
CA GLU A 64 7.07 -8.71 3.02
C GLU A 64 8.28 -7.76 3.12
N PRO A 65 9.53 -8.22 3.31
CA PRO A 65 10.68 -7.32 3.41
C PRO A 65 10.92 -6.52 2.12
N LEU A 66 10.56 -7.06 0.95
CA LEU A 66 10.70 -6.35 -0.33
C LEU A 66 9.73 -5.17 -0.42
N TYR A 67 8.46 -5.38 -0.08
CA TYR A 67 7.47 -4.30 -0.06
C TYR A 67 7.79 -3.25 1.01
N ARG A 68 8.16 -3.69 2.22
CA ARG A 68 8.54 -2.79 3.31
C ARG A 68 9.77 -1.96 2.97
N GLY A 69 10.78 -2.56 2.33
CA GLY A 69 11.95 -1.86 1.82
C GLY A 69 11.59 -0.81 0.78
N LEU A 70 10.84 -1.20 -0.26
CA LEU A 70 10.40 -0.29 -1.32
C LEU A 70 9.62 0.92 -0.75
N PHE A 71 8.62 0.68 0.09
CA PHE A 71 7.85 1.76 0.69
C PHE A 71 8.66 2.57 1.69
N GLY A 72 9.61 1.95 2.39
CA GLY A 72 10.62 2.64 3.20
C GLY A 72 11.40 3.64 2.35
N ASP A 73 11.94 3.21 1.22
CA ASP A 73 12.74 4.07 0.33
C ASP A 73 11.93 5.24 -0.24
N ILE A 74 10.66 5.01 -0.60
CA ILE A 74 9.78 6.06 -1.14
C ILE A 74 9.40 7.09 -0.07
N PHE A 75 9.03 6.65 1.14
CA PHE A 75 8.39 7.51 2.14
C PHE A 75 9.32 8.02 3.23
N SER A 76 10.49 7.40 3.46
CA SER A 76 11.45 7.85 4.48
C SER A 76 12.05 9.24 4.19
N ALA A 77 12.04 9.67 2.92
CA ALA A 77 12.51 10.98 2.51
C ALA A 77 11.46 12.10 2.72
N LEU A 78 10.24 11.76 3.11
CA LEU A 78 9.15 12.73 3.24
C LEU A 78 9.05 13.24 4.68
N GLU A 79 8.97 14.56 4.82
CA GLU A 79 8.74 15.20 6.12
C GLU A 79 7.29 15.03 6.55
N LEU A 80 7.09 14.70 7.82
CA LEU A 80 5.76 14.68 8.43
C LEU A 80 5.34 16.11 8.79
N PRO A 81 4.03 16.42 8.77
CA PRO A 81 3.55 17.72 9.20
C PRO A 81 3.96 18.05 10.64
N ASP A 82 4.32 19.31 10.88
CA ASP A 82 4.56 19.83 12.22
C ASP A 82 3.26 19.93 13.04
N GLY A 83 3.40 20.17 14.35
CA GLY A 83 2.24 20.40 15.23
C GLY A 83 1.45 19.14 15.58
N LEU A 84 2.00 17.95 15.32
CA LEU A 84 1.39 16.66 15.62
C LEU A 84 1.90 16.05 16.93
N MET A 85 1.01 15.35 17.62
CA MET A 85 1.31 14.46 18.74
C MET A 85 1.07 13.01 18.30
N ASN A 86 2.05 12.15 18.56
CA ASN A 86 1.96 10.70 18.32
C ASN A 86 1.93 9.98 19.66
N GLU A 87 1.01 9.04 19.84
CA GLU A 87 0.97 8.13 20.98
C GLU A 87 0.71 6.70 20.52
N THR A 88 1.29 5.73 21.22
CA THR A 88 1.00 4.30 21.03
C THR A 88 0.25 3.79 22.25
N LYS A 89 -0.94 3.23 22.04
CA LYS A 89 -1.70 2.53 23.09
C LYS A 89 -1.70 1.05 22.84
N THR A 90 -1.63 0.25 23.90
CA THR A 90 -1.80 -1.20 23.83
C THR A 90 -3.13 -1.56 24.45
N ILE A 91 -3.98 -2.28 23.71
CA ILE A 91 -5.23 -2.85 24.21
C ILE A 91 -5.15 -4.38 24.17
N LYS A 92 -6.06 -5.05 24.87
CA LYS A 92 -6.23 -6.51 24.80
C LYS A 92 -7.34 -6.86 23.81
N GLY A 93 -7.06 -7.77 22.89
CA GLY A 93 -8.05 -8.39 22.03
C GLY A 93 -8.93 -9.38 22.78
N ASN A 94 -9.98 -9.87 22.13
CA ASN A 94 -10.94 -10.82 22.72
C ASN A 94 -10.28 -12.13 23.17
N GLU A 95 -9.16 -12.51 22.54
CA GLU A 95 -8.38 -13.70 22.86
C GLU A 95 -7.17 -13.39 23.77
N GLY A 96 -7.10 -12.17 24.32
CA GLY A 96 -6.04 -11.74 25.24
C GLY A 96 -4.73 -11.31 24.56
N ASN A 97 -4.64 -11.40 23.23
CA ASN A 97 -3.50 -10.88 22.47
C ASN A 97 -3.37 -9.36 22.60
N GLU A 98 -2.14 -8.86 22.56
CA GLU A 98 -1.89 -7.42 22.60
C GLU A 98 -2.05 -6.80 21.21
N ILE A 99 -2.77 -5.69 21.14
CA ILE A 99 -2.98 -4.92 19.91
C ILE A 99 -2.45 -3.53 20.14
N LYS A 100 -1.46 -3.12 19.35
CA LYS A 100 -0.94 -1.76 19.33
C LYS A 100 -1.83 -0.87 18.46
N LEU A 101 -2.23 0.26 19.00
CA LEU A 101 -2.92 1.33 18.30
C LEU A 101 -1.96 2.52 18.20
N TYR A 102 -1.60 2.88 16.96
CA TYR A 102 -0.82 4.07 16.68
C TYR A 102 -1.77 5.24 16.42
N ILE A 103 -1.68 6.26 17.26
CA ILE A 103 -2.59 7.40 17.26
C ILE A 103 -1.78 8.66 16.94
N THR A 104 -2.22 9.39 15.92
CA THR A 104 -1.69 10.72 15.59
C THR A 104 -2.82 11.72 15.64
N LYS A 105 -2.57 12.87 16.26
CA LYS A 105 -3.53 13.97 16.38
C LYS A 105 -2.81 15.32 16.44
N PRO A 106 -3.47 16.44 16.14
CA PRO A 106 -2.93 17.77 16.42
C PRO A 106 -2.58 17.95 17.91
N LYS A 107 -1.47 18.64 18.22
CA LYS A 107 -1.02 18.91 19.61
C LYS A 107 -2.03 19.75 20.38
N ASP A 108 -2.55 20.80 19.74
CA ASP A 108 -3.31 21.86 20.41
C ASP A 108 -4.79 21.84 19.98
N THR A 109 -5.48 20.73 20.23
CA THR A 109 -6.95 20.66 20.06
C THR A 109 -7.65 20.51 21.41
N SER A 110 -8.54 21.45 21.71
CA SER A 110 -9.43 21.39 22.89
C SER A 110 -10.81 20.83 22.56
N GLU A 111 -11.11 20.62 21.28
CA GLU A 111 -12.42 20.17 20.80
C GLU A 111 -12.39 18.70 20.37
N TYR A 112 -13.58 18.08 20.36
CA TYR A 112 -13.75 16.77 19.74
C TYR A 112 -13.62 16.89 18.22
N ILE A 113 -12.74 16.08 17.66
CA ILE A 113 -12.52 16.01 16.21
C ILE A 113 -12.99 14.65 15.67
N PRO A 114 -13.34 14.56 14.38
CA PRO A 114 -13.59 13.27 13.73
C PRO A 114 -12.38 12.34 13.89
N GLY A 115 -12.63 11.12 14.37
CA GLY A 115 -11.61 10.08 14.47
C GLY A 115 -11.63 9.19 13.22
N ILE A 116 -10.44 8.80 12.75
CA ILE A 116 -10.28 7.85 11.64
C ILE A 116 -9.69 6.56 12.20
N LEU A 117 -10.41 5.45 12.06
CA LEU A 117 -9.85 4.12 12.25
C LEU A 117 -9.26 3.66 10.92
N HIS A 118 -7.94 3.77 10.80
CA HIS A 118 -7.22 3.32 9.62
C HIS A 118 -6.74 1.88 9.80
N LEU A 119 -7.18 1.00 8.89
CA LEU A 119 -6.72 -0.38 8.77
C LEU A 119 -5.78 -0.46 7.57
N HIS A 120 -4.53 -0.85 7.80
CA HIS A 120 -3.51 -0.85 6.76
C HIS A 120 -3.77 -1.94 5.69
N GLY A 121 -3.18 -1.75 4.51
CA GLY A 121 -3.24 -2.72 3.41
C GLY A 121 -2.25 -3.88 3.58
N GLY A 122 -1.94 -4.59 2.49
CA GLY A 122 -1.08 -5.78 2.49
C GLY A 122 -1.84 -7.10 2.43
N GLY A 123 -3.07 -7.06 1.92
CA GLY A 123 -3.88 -8.27 1.69
C GLY A 123 -4.18 -9.05 2.96
N MET A 124 -4.13 -8.38 4.13
CA MET A 124 -4.33 -8.98 5.45
C MET A 124 -3.28 -10.07 5.80
N ALA A 125 -2.15 -10.11 5.09
CA ALA A 125 -1.13 -11.16 5.22
C ALA A 125 0.28 -10.63 5.49
N ILE A 126 0.61 -9.43 5.00
CA ILE A 126 1.95 -8.84 5.09
C ILE A 126 1.89 -7.34 5.44
N MET A 127 3.05 -6.79 5.80
CA MET A 127 3.28 -5.41 6.23
C MET A 127 2.71 -5.10 7.62
N THR A 128 3.10 -3.95 8.16
CA THR A 128 2.72 -3.51 9.51
C THR A 128 2.21 -2.06 9.48
N ALA A 129 1.34 -1.70 10.43
CA ALA A 129 0.88 -0.31 10.59
C ALA A 129 2.00 0.70 10.97
N ASP A 130 3.21 0.20 11.25
CA ASP A 130 4.40 0.99 11.59
C ASP A 130 5.34 1.19 10.39
N ASP A 131 4.96 0.71 9.20
CA ASP A 131 5.74 0.96 7.99
C ASP A 131 5.57 2.43 7.52
N HIS A 132 6.62 2.98 6.90
CA HIS A 132 6.76 4.43 6.61
C HIS A 132 5.60 5.02 5.81
N ASN A 133 5.06 4.30 4.83
CA ASN A 133 3.92 4.75 4.04
C ASN A 133 2.66 4.93 4.89
N TYR A 134 2.45 4.09 5.91
CA TYR A 134 1.30 4.22 6.81
C TYR A 134 1.53 5.27 7.90
N ILE A 135 2.78 5.43 8.36
CA ILE A 135 3.15 6.55 9.23
C ILE A 135 2.89 7.89 8.51
N TYR A 136 3.27 7.98 7.24
CA TYR A 136 3.06 9.17 6.41
C TYR A 136 1.58 9.45 6.11
N TRP A 137 0.78 8.40 5.85
CA TRP A 137 -0.66 8.54 5.62
C TRP A 137 -1.44 8.96 6.88
N ARG A 138 -1.03 8.49 8.06
CA ARG A 138 -1.78 8.70 9.30
C ARG A 138 -2.09 10.18 9.62
N PRO A 139 -1.19 11.15 9.36
CA PRO A 139 -1.49 12.58 9.50
C PRO A 139 -1.93 13.32 8.24
N SER A 140 -2.09 12.65 7.09
CA SER A 140 -2.35 13.31 5.79
C SER A 140 -3.75 13.91 5.67
#